data_AF-A0A2V7DDA7-F1
#
_entry.id   AF-A0A2V7DDA7-F1
#
_cell.length_a   1.000
_cell.length_b   1.000
_cell.length_c   1.000
_cell.angle_alpha   90.00
_cell.angle_beta   90.00
_cell.angle_gamma   90.00
#
_symmetry.space_group_name_H-M   'P 1'
#
loop_
_entity.id
_entity.type
_entity.pdbx_description
1 polymer ?
#
loop_
_entity_poly.entity_id
_entity_poly.type
_entity_poly.pdbx_seq_one_letter_code
_entity_poly.pdbx_strand_id
1 'polypeptide(L)'
;MFVRRLGIYLAHVDSGEVVVLTPKGKIIGLIKLPEGGGTFNTNVAFGGPQRQTLYITESSQNIIYRVAMKVRGLKLFGDKE
;
A
#
# COMPACT_ATOMS: atom_id res chain seq x y z
N MET A 1 10.67 -6.52 17.40
CA MET A 1 10.29 -5.30 18.14
C MET A 1 9.58 -4.34 17.17
N PHE A 2 8.26 -4.48 17.01
CA PHE A 2 7.45 -3.67 16.06
C PHE A 2 6.51 -2.76 16.84
N VAL A 3 7.04 -1.61 17.29
CA VAL A 3 6.25 -0.55 17.91
C VAL A 3 6.07 0.56 16.88
N ARG A 4 4.83 0.77 16.43
CA ARG A 4 4.26 2.04 15.94
C ARG A 4 5.15 2.90 15.02
N ARG A 5 5.78 2.34 13.99
CA ARG A 5 6.48 3.16 12.98
C ARG A 5 5.53 3.53 11.85
N LEU A 6 5.28 4.83 11.71
CA LEU A 6 4.77 5.44 10.49
C LEU A 6 5.61 4.93 9.31
N GLY A 7 4.98 4.33 8.32
CA GLY A 7 5.63 3.88 7.09
C GLY A 7 5.05 4.65 5.90
N ILE A 8 5.87 4.90 4.89
CA ILE A 8 5.42 5.42 3.60
C ILE A 8 5.24 4.22 2.67
N TYR A 9 4.06 4.13 2.05
CA TYR A 9 3.74 3.11 1.07
C TYR A 9 3.66 3.80 -0.29
N LEU A 10 4.63 3.52 -1.15
CA LEU A 10 4.80 4.18 -2.43
C LEU A 10 4.43 3.22 -3.55
N ALA A 11 3.39 3.54 -4.32
CA ALA A 11 3.16 2.87 -5.59
C ALA A 11 4.29 3.28 -6.56
N HIS A 12 5.15 2.33 -6.92
CA HIS A 12 6.20 2.56 -7.90
C HIS A 12 5.72 2.07 -9.26
N VAL A 13 5.26 3.00 -10.10
CA VAL A 13 4.78 2.69 -11.45
C VAL A 13 5.84 1.98 -12.27
N ASP A 14 5.41 1.04 -13.10
CA ASP A 14 6.23 0.15 -13.93
C ASP A 14 7.14 -0.83 -13.17
N SER A 15 6.92 -1.00 -11.86
CA SER A 15 7.64 -2.00 -11.06
C SER A 15 6.82 -3.24 -10.72
N GLY A 16 5.48 -3.13 -10.69
CA GLY A 16 4.60 -4.17 -10.16
C GLY A 16 4.69 -4.33 -8.64
N GLU A 17 5.22 -3.32 -7.93
CA GLU A 17 5.47 -3.38 -6.50
C GLU A 17 5.11 -2.07 -5.78
N VAL A 18 4.70 -2.21 -4.52
CA VAL A 18 4.60 -1.11 -3.56
C VAL A 18 5.84 -1.12 -2.68
N VAL A 19 6.60 -0.03 -2.69
CA VAL A 19 7.81 0.13 -1.89
C VAL A 19 7.43 0.65 -0.50
N VAL A 20 7.91 -0.01 0.54
CA VAL A 20 7.68 0.39 1.93
C VAL A 20 8.93 1.09 2.46
N LEU A 21 8.76 2.36 2.85
CA LEU A 21 9.84 3.20 3.36
C LEU A 21 9.61 3.57 4.83
N THR A 22 10.71 3.81 5.55
CA THR A 22 10.67 4.61 6.78
C THR A 22 10.36 6.08 6.46
N PRO A 23 9.97 6.90 7.45
CA PRO A 23 9.77 8.34 7.24
C PRO A 23 11.06 9.08 6.82
N LYS A 24 12.23 8.48 7.01
CA LYS A 24 13.52 9.00 6.56
C LYS A 24 13.91 8.53 5.15
N GLY A 25 13.00 7.88 4.42
CA GLY A 25 13.22 7.41 3.04
C GLY A 25 13.96 6.08 2.90
N LYS A 26 14.40 5.45 4.00
CA LYS A 26 15.02 4.11 3.92
C LYS A 26 14.00 3.04 3.50
N ILE A 27 14.30 2.27 2.45
CA ILE A 27 13.53 1.09 2.03
C ILE A 27 13.62 -0.01 3.09
N ILE A 28 12.48 -0.57 3.48
CA ILE A 28 12.37 -1.62 4.51
C ILE A 28 11.53 -2.81 4.05
N GLY A 29 10.97 -2.77 2.85
CA GLY A 29 10.21 -3.89 2.30
C GLY A 29 9.57 -3.56 0.96
N LEU A 30 9.06 -4.61 0.32
CA LEU A 30 8.37 -4.58 -0.96
C LEU A 30 7.09 -5.41 -0.81
N ILE A 31 5.97 -4.92 -1.35
CA ILE A 31 4.73 -5.68 -1.51
C ILE A 31 4.55 -5.87 -3.01
N LYS A 32 4.76 -7.08 -3.49
CA LYS A 32 4.61 -7.41 -4.91
C LYS A 32 3.14 -7.60 -5.27
N LEU A 33 2.76 -7.16 -6.45
CA LEU A 33 1.54 -7.63 -7.07
C LEU A 33 1.63 -9.14 -7.35
N PRO A 34 0.49 -9.85 -7.48
CA PRO A 34 0.50 -11.25 -7.89
C PRO A 34 1.21 -11.45 -9.23
N GLU A 35 1.69 -12.66 -9.47
CA GLU A 35 2.21 -13.04 -10.78
C GLU A 35 1.16 -12.78 -11.87
N GLY A 36 1.58 -12.14 -12.97
CA GLY A 36 0.68 -11.70 -14.04
C GLY A 36 -0.19 -10.47 -13.72
N GLY A 37 -0.02 -9.85 -12.55
CA GLY A 37 -0.86 -8.74 -12.08
C GLY A 37 -0.51 -7.34 -12.61
N GLY A 38 0.29 -7.26 -13.69
CA GLY A 38 0.73 -6.00 -14.29
C GLY A 38 1.87 -5.30 -13.53
N THR A 39 2.40 -4.24 -14.13
CA THR A 39 3.48 -3.42 -13.55
C THR A 39 3.05 -1.97 -13.29
N PHE A 40 1.88 -1.55 -13.75
CA PHE A 40 1.43 -0.16 -13.71
C PHE A 40 0.56 0.10 -12.46
N ASN A 41 1.09 -0.20 -11.27
CA ASN A 41 0.45 0.23 -10.03
C ASN A 41 0.62 1.75 -9.82
N THR A 42 -0.48 2.45 -9.61
CA THR A 42 -0.53 3.92 -9.66
C THR A 42 -0.76 4.59 -8.32
N ASN A 43 -1.48 3.94 -7.41
CA ASN A 43 -1.82 4.50 -6.11
C ASN A 43 -2.01 3.40 -5.06
N VAL A 44 -1.90 3.78 -3.78
CA VAL A 44 -2.25 2.95 -2.64
C VAL A 44 -3.04 3.71 -1.59
N ALA A 45 -3.99 3.04 -0.93
CA ALA A 45 -4.74 3.61 0.19
C ALA A 45 -5.04 2.57 1.25
N PHE A 46 -4.89 2.94 2.53
CA PHE A 46 -5.40 2.11 3.61
C PHE A 46 -6.92 2.29 3.73
N GLY A 47 -7.63 1.18 3.94
CA GLY A 47 -9.07 1.15 4.11
C GLY A 47 -9.55 -0.16 4.75
N GLY A 48 -10.82 -0.48 4.51
CA GLY A 48 -11.47 -1.65 5.10
C GLY A 48 -11.69 -1.52 6.62
N PRO A 49 -12.23 -2.58 7.26
CA PRO A 49 -12.41 -2.62 8.70
C PRO A 49 -11.10 -2.29 9.43
N GLN A 50 -11.20 -1.40 10.42
CA GLN A 50 -10.06 -0.95 11.24
C GLN A 50 -8.91 -0.29 10.46
N ARG A 51 -9.07 0.03 9.17
CA ARG A 51 -8.01 0.55 8.28
C ARG A 51 -6.80 -0.39 8.18
N GLN A 52 -7.03 -1.70 8.18
CA GLN A 52 -5.99 -2.73 8.12
C GLN A 52 -5.91 -3.44 6.77
N THR A 53 -6.48 -2.86 5.71
CA THR A 53 -6.33 -3.34 4.33
C THR A 53 -5.64 -2.28 3.51
N LEU A 54 -4.58 -2.64 2.78
CA LEU A 54 -3.98 -1.77 1.77
C LEU A 54 -4.58 -2.11 0.41
N TYR A 55 -5.26 -1.15 -0.21
CA TYR A 55 -5.75 -1.22 -1.58
C TYR A 55 -4.72 -0.64 -2.54
N ILE A 56 -4.58 -1.25 -3.72
CA ILE A 56 -3.58 -0.88 -4.72
C ILE A 56 -4.29 -0.81 -6.07
N THR A 57 -4.22 0.32 -6.76
CA THR A 57 -4.77 0.46 -8.11
C THR A 57 -3.72 0.10 -9.15
N GLU A 58 -4.13 -0.64 -10.18
CA GLU A 58 -3.30 -1.01 -11.33
C GLU A 58 -4.04 -0.60 -12.62
N SER A 59 -3.34 0.13 -13.50
CA SER A 59 -3.99 0.79 -14.64
C SER A 59 -3.86 0.06 -15.98
N SER A 60 -2.94 -0.90 -16.15
CA SER A 60 -2.82 -1.61 -17.43
C SER A 60 -3.92 -2.66 -17.62
N GLN A 61 -4.40 -3.25 -16.53
CA GLN A 61 -5.42 -4.29 -16.50
C GLN A 61 -6.74 -3.81 -15.87
N ASN A 62 -6.79 -2.59 -15.33
CA ASN A 62 -7.94 -2.02 -14.63
C ASN A 62 -8.35 -2.82 -13.38
N ILE A 63 -7.37 -3.28 -12.60
CA ILE A 63 -7.59 -4.11 -11.42
C ILE A 63 -7.29 -3.32 -10.14
N ILE A 64 -8.08 -3.57 -9.10
CA ILE A 64 -7.77 -3.15 -7.72
C ILE A 64 -7.34 -4.39 -6.93
N TYR A 65 -6.08 -4.41 -6.51
CA TYR A 65 -5.57 -5.41 -5.58
C TYR A 65 -5.78 -4.96 -4.13
N ARG A 66 -5.76 -5.92 -3.22
CA ARG A 66 -5.77 -5.64 -1.78
C ARG A 66 -4.92 -6.65 -1.01
N VAL A 67 -4.33 -6.20 0.09
CA VAL A 67 -3.59 -7.05 1.02
C VAL A 67 -3.93 -6.69 2.46
N ALA A 68 -4.09 -7.71 3.30
CA ALA A 68 -4.29 -7.53 4.73
C ALA A 68 -2.98 -7.09 5.41
N MET A 69 -3.06 -6.08 6.27
CA MET A 69 -1.91 -5.45 6.91
C MET A 69 -1.92 -5.67 8.41
N LYS A 70 -0.73 -5.90 8.98
CA LYS A 70 -0.55 -5.99 10.45
C LYS A 70 -0.60 -4.63 11.14
N VAL A 71 -0.62 -3.54 10.36
CA VAL A 71 -0.63 -2.16 10.85
C VAL A 71 -1.91 -1.47 10.41
N ARG A 72 -2.37 -0.53 11.24
CA ARG A 72 -3.52 0.33 10.96
C ARG A 72 -3.06 1.58 10.22
N GLY A 73 -3.74 1.89 9.12
CA GLY A 73 -3.58 3.15 8.38
C GLY A 73 -4.09 4.37 9.15
N LEU A 74 -3.63 5.55 8.73
CA LEU A 74 -4.05 6.83 9.29
C LEU A 74 -5.52 7.13 8.94
N LYS A 75 -6.19 7.91 9.81
CA LYS A 75 -7.50 8.48 9.47
C LYS A 75 -7.28 9.52 8.39
N LEU A 76 -7.99 9.41 7.27
CA LEU A 76 -7.93 10.40 6.20
C LEU A 76 -8.95 11.52 6.45
N PHE A 77 -8.74 12.66 5.80
CA PHE A 77 -9.73 13.72 5.81
C PHE A 77 -11.04 13.21 5.19
N GLY A 78 -12.15 13.35 5.93
CA GLY A 78 -13.47 12.87 5.50
C GLY A 78 -13.83 11.45 5.94
N ASP A 79 -12.94 10.71 6.61
CA ASP A 79 -13.29 9.43 7.24
C ASP A 79 -14.40 9.65 8.28
N LYS A 80 -15.52 8.95 8.11
CA LYS A 80 -16.58 8.88 9.11
C LYS A 80 -16.09 8.08 10.33
N GLU A 81 -16.59 8.45 11.52
CA GLU A 81 -16.34 7.73 12.78
C GLU A 81 -16.89 6.29 12.70
#